data_AF-A0A7S1ZJJ6-F1
#
_entry.id   AF-A0A7S1ZJJ6-F1
#
_cell.length_a   1.000
_cell.length_b   1.000
_cell.length_c   1.000
_cell.angle_alpha   90.00
_cell.angle_beta   90.00
_cell.angle_gamma   90.00
#
_symmetry.space_group_name_H-M   'P 1'
#
loop_
_entity.id
_entity.type
_entity.pdbx_description
1 polymer ?
#
loop_
_entity_poly.entity_id
_entity_poly.type
_entity_poly.pdbx_seq_one_letter_code
_entity_poly.pdbx_strand_id
1 'polypeptide(L)'
;GNGGKGVQEKGPGSAEEGEGMLPPSARVSICCSSPERFLSVKKDATSSSDGGRTGGYVVESKPIKGTIRRALHRGGEEDRLLAESLQLSPKNRAENLMIVDLLRNDLGRVCEVGSVHVSKLMDIESFATVHQMVSTIRGRLQGHVEGTTDNNSGAGAVDV
;
A
#
# COMPACT_ATOMS: atom_id res chain seq x y z
N GLY A 1 -15.48 -57.76 -53.67
CA GLY A 1 -16.64 -56.90 -53.97
C GLY A 1 -16.16 -55.48 -53.85
N ASN A 2 -16.07 -54.73 -54.95
CA ASN A 2 -17.16 -53.98 -55.60
C ASN A 2 -17.71 -52.92 -54.63
N GLY A 3 -17.27 -51.67 -54.69
CA GLY A 3 -17.76 -50.58 -55.56
C GLY A 3 -17.76 -49.31 -54.69
N GLY A 4 -17.72 -48.06 -55.12
CA GLY A 4 -17.84 -47.38 -56.41
C GLY A 4 -17.60 -45.88 -56.14
N LYS A 5 -17.44 -45.11 -57.21
CA LYS A 5 -17.02 -43.70 -57.28
C LYS A 5 -17.94 -42.70 -56.56
N GLY A 6 -17.36 -41.55 -56.19
CA GLY A 6 -18.08 -40.29 -55.97
C GLY A 6 -17.13 -39.09 -56.01
N VAL A 7 -17.01 -38.44 -57.18
CA VAL A 7 -16.49 -37.07 -57.31
C VAL A 7 -17.72 -36.17 -57.51
N GLN A 8 -17.86 -35.11 -56.70
CA GLN A 8 -18.59 -33.89 -57.05
C GLN A 8 -17.93 -32.65 -56.39
N GLU A 9 -17.95 -31.55 -57.13
CA GLU A 9 -17.30 -30.25 -56.88
C GLU A 9 -18.15 -29.23 -56.08
N LYS A 10 -17.48 -28.11 -55.74
CA LYS A 10 -17.93 -26.73 -55.39
C LYS A 10 -18.29 -26.47 -53.92
N GLY A 11 -17.96 -25.32 -53.30
CA GLY A 11 -17.54 -24.02 -53.82
C GLY A 11 -16.86 -23.13 -52.75
N PRO A 12 -16.67 -21.82 -53.00
CA PRO A 12 -15.69 -20.99 -52.33
C PRO A 12 -16.25 -20.28 -51.07
N GLY A 13 -15.35 -20.02 -50.12
CA GLY A 13 -15.50 -18.92 -49.16
C GLY A 13 -15.74 -19.33 -47.71
N SER A 14 -14.72 -19.09 -46.89
CA SER A 14 -14.89 -18.33 -45.66
C SER A 14 -13.50 -17.88 -45.20
N ALA A 15 -13.33 -16.57 -45.11
CA ALA A 15 -12.18 -15.94 -44.50
C ALA A 15 -12.10 -16.37 -43.03
N GLU A 16 -10.95 -16.88 -42.59
CA GLU A 16 -10.61 -16.91 -41.17
C GLU A 16 -9.33 -16.12 -40.97
N GLU A 17 -9.57 -14.88 -40.52
CA GLU A 17 -8.91 -14.21 -39.40
C GLU A 17 -7.40 -14.36 -39.31
N GLY A 18 -6.71 -13.28 -39.69
CA GLY A 18 -5.34 -13.05 -39.28
C GLY A 18 -5.28 -12.94 -37.76
N GLU A 19 -4.72 -13.96 -37.14
CA GLU A 19 -4.18 -13.94 -35.78
C GLU A 19 -3.22 -12.76 -35.65
N GLY A 20 -3.75 -11.63 -35.20
CA GLY A 20 -2.98 -10.48 -34.75
C GLY A 20 -2.23 -10.88 -33.48
N MET A 21 -1.05 -11.46 -33.67
CA MET A 21 -0.08 -11.72 -32.61
C MET A 21 0.27 -10.39 -31.92
N LEU A 22 -0.43 -10.07 -30.84
CA LEU A 22 -0.01 -9.01 -29.94
C LEU A 22 1.39 -9.38 -29.41
N PRO A 23 2.38 -8.47 -29.46
CA PRO A 23 3.73 -8.80 -29.02
C PRO A 23 3.70 -9.18 -27.53
N PRO A 24 4.50 -10.18 -27.11
CA PRO A 24 4.52 -10.60 -25.71
C PRO A 24 4.98 -9.41 -24.86
N SER A 25 4.05 -8.79 -24.15
CA SER A 25 4.35 -7.78 -23.16
C SER A 25 5.32 -8.38 -22.15
N ALA A 26 6.46 -7.72 -21.95
CA ALA A 26 7.50 -8.20 -21.03
C ALA A 26 6.88 -8.37 -19.64
N ARG A 27 6.93 -9.60 -19.12
CA ARG A 27 6.49 -9.91 -17.76
C ARG A 27 7.54 -9.38 -16.79
N VAL A 28 7.16 -8.37 -16.01
CA VAL A 28 7.96 -7.88 -14.87
C VAL A 28 7.42 -8.48 -13.60
N SER A 29 8.30 -8.92 -12.70
CA SER A 29 7.95 -9.39 -11.36
C SER A 29 8.69 -8.56 -10.32
N ILE A 30 7.99 -8.17 -9.26
CA ILE A 30 8.52 -7.38 -8.13
C ILE A 30 8.43 -8.23 -6.87
N CYS A 31 9.54 -8.38 -6.16
CA CYS A 31 9.57 -8.96 -4.82
C CYS A 31 10.05 -7.90 -3.83
N CYS A 32 9.29 -7.64 -2.77
CA CYS A 32 9.63 -6.65 -1.74
C CYS A 32 9.22 -7.14 -0.34
N SER A 33 9.93 -6.65 0.68
CA SER A 33 9.59 -6.83 2.10
C SER A 33 9.77 -5.48 2.78
N SER A 34 8.81 -4.57 2.56
CA SER A 34 8.87 -3.23 3.15
C SER A 34 8.66 -3.32 4.66
N PRO A 35 9.56 -2.75 5.49
CA PRO A 35 9.31 -2.61 6.92
C PRO A 35 8.33 -1.46 7.22
N GLU A 36 8.09 -0.56 6.26
CA GLU A 36 7.32 0.65 6.44
C GLU A 36 5.87 0.47 5.98
N ARG A 37 4.92 0.89 6.82
CA ARG A 37 3.53 1.09 6.40
C ARG A 37 3.43 2.41 5.65
N PHE A 38 3.43 2.33 4.32
CA PHE A 38 3.21 3.48 3.47
C PHE A 38 1.84 4.13 3.73
N LEU A 39 0.76 3.37 3.58
CA LEU A 39 -0.59 3.81 3.87
C LEU A 39 -1.48 2.62 4.29
N SER A 40 -2.35 2.84 5.25
CA SER A 40 -3.46 1.93 5.61
C SER A 40 -4.76 2.72 5.57
N VAL A 41 -5.80 2.16 4.98
CA VAL A 41 -7.16 2.74 4.97
C VAL A 41 -8.09 1.78 5.70
N LYS A 42 -8.79 2.24 6.73
CA LYS A 42 -9.73 1.42 7.51
C LYS A 42 -11.03 2.14 7.71
N LYS A 43 -12.14 1.40 7.75
CA LYS A 43 -13.45 1.99 8.05
C LYS A 43 -13.43 2.59 9.46
N ASP A 44 -13.89 3.82 9.58
CA ASP A 44 -14.09 4.50 10.84
C ASP A 44 -15.26 3.84 11.56
N ALA A 45 -14.96 3.13 12.65
CA ALA A 45 -15.96 2.43 13.45
C ALA A 45 -16.98 3.37 14.12
N THR A 46 -16.70 4.67 14.17
CA THR A 46 -17.60 5.69 14.73
C THR A 46 -18.57 6.29 13.71
N SER A 47 -18.39 5.96 12.42
CA SER A 47 -19.30 6.42 11.36
C SER A 47 -20.62 5.64 11.40
N SER A 48 -21.70 6.33 11.77
CA SER A 48 -23.06 5.80 11.74
C SER A 48 -23.49 5.49 10.30
N SER A 49 -24.32 4.46 10.14
CA SER A 49 -24.85 3.99 8.84
C SER A 49 -25.84 4.94 8.18
N ASP A 50 -25.90 6.21 8.59
CA ASP A 50 -26.89 7.17 8.12
C ASP A 50 -26.45 7.76 6.77
N GLY A 51 -26.62 6.94 5.73
CA GLY A 51 -27.29 7.37 4.49
C GLY A 51 -26.70 8.48 3.62
N GLY A 52 -25.43 8.89 3.71
CA GLY A 52 -24.95 9.82 2.66
C GLY A 52 -23.57 10.47 2.71
N ARG A 53 -22.65 10.13 3.61
CA ARG A 53 -21.29 10.71 3.56
C ARG A 53 -20.22 9.64 3.62
N THR A 54 -19.40 9.57 2.58
CA THR A 54 -18.18 8.75 2.44
C THR A 54 -17.05 9.20 3.41
N GLY A 55 -17.35 9.93 4.49
CA GLY A 55 -16.44 10.32 5.58
C GLY A 55 -16.25 9.22 6.63
N GLY A 56 -16.19 7.97 6.18
CA GLY A 56 -16.21 6.78 7.04
C GLY A 56 -14.90 6.01 7.03
N TYR A 57 -13.77 6.62 6.69
CA TYR A 57 -12.47 5.95 6.65
C TYR A 57 -11.38 6.76 7.36
N VAL A 58 -10.55 6.06 8.13
CA VAL A 58 -9.32 6.57 8.74
C VAL A 58 -8.13 6.07 7.92
N VAL A 59 -7.29 7.01 7.50
CA VAL A 59 -5.97 6.72 6.94
C VAL A 59 -4.90 6.77 8.02
N GLU A 60 -3.89 5.93 7.87
CA GLU A 60 -2.69 5.92 8.70
C GLU A 60 -1.44 5.68 7.86
N SER A 61 -0.40 6.48 8.10
CA SER A 61 0.96 6.25 7.58
C SER A 61 1.94 6.16 8.75
N LYS A 62 2.95 5.30 8.62
CA LYS A 62 3.98 5.11 9.67
C LYS A 62 5.39 5.28 9.12
N PRO A 63 5.85 6.51 8.82
CA PRO A 63 7.19 6.76 8.34
C PRO A 63 8.27 6.31 9.32
N ILE A 64 9.32 5.70 8.78
CA ILE A 64 10.51 5.30 9.54
C ILE A 64 11.65 6.24 9.22
N LYS A 65 12.34 6.75 10.26
CA LYS A 65 13.63 7.38 10.05
C LYS A 65 14.58 7.18 11.22
N GLY A 66 15.62 6.39 10.96
CA GLY A 66 16.55 5.92 11.97
C GLY A 66 16.28 4.47 12.33
N THR A 67 17.33 3.66 12.33
CA THR A 67 17.28 2.22 12.62
C THR A 67 18.57 1.83 13.30
N ILE A 68 18.48 1.04 14.36
CA ILE A 68 19.64 0.52 15.07
C ILE A 68 19.43 -0.96 15.40
N ARG A 69 20.49 -1.76 15.40
CA ARG A 69 20.40 -3.20 15.69
C ARG A 69 19.96 -3.47 17.13
N ARG A 70 19.33 -4.63 17.36
CA ARG A 70 19.11 -5.18 18.71
C ARG A 70 20.40 -5.78 19.27
N ALA A 71 20.58 -5.74 20.58
CA ALA A 71 21.68 -6.39 21.30
C ALA A 71 21.26 -7.76 21.89
N LEU A 72 20.85 -8.70 21.02
CA LEU A 72 20.23 -9.98 21.42
C LEU A 72 21.09 -10.88 22.32
N HIS A 73 22.42 -10.77 22.24
CA HIS A 73 23.36 -11.64 22.96
C HIS A 73 24.17 -10.96 24.05
N ARG A 74 24.00 -9.64 24.25
CA ARG A 74 24.85 -8.84 25.15
C ARG A 74 24.12 -8.29 26.38
N GLY A 75 22.88 -8.72 26.60
CA GLY A 75 22.07 -8.36 27.76
C GLY A 75 21.09 -7.20 27.49
N GLY A 76 20.06 -7.09 28.34
CA GLY A 76 18.97 -6.13 28.14
C GLY A 76 19.37 -4.66 28.27
N GLU A 77 20.44 -4.36 29.02
CA GLU A 77 20.89 -2.97 29.24
C GLU A 77 21.56 -2.37 27.99
N GLU A 78 22.40 -3.11 27.28
CA GLU A 78 22.98 -2.64 26.01
C GLU A 78 21.87 -2.40 24.98
N ASP A 79 20.86 -3.28 24.92
CA ASP A 79 19.73 -3.14 24.01
C ASP A 79 18.90 -1.87 24.29
N ARG A 80 18.71 -1.54 25.57
CA ARG A 80 18.05 -0.31 26.03
C ARG A 80 18.85 0.94 25.66
N LEU A 81 20.16 0.94 25.93
CA LEU A 81 21.04 2.06 25.59
C LEU A 81 21.09 2.32 24.08
N LEU A 82 21.04 1.27 23.25
CA LEU A 82 20.94 1.43 21.80
C LEU A 82 19.63 2.10 21.39
N ALA A 83 18.49 1.66 21.94
CA ALA A 83 17.19 2.30 21.69
C ALA A 83 17.19 3.78 22.12
N GLU A 84 17.74 4.10 23.28
CA GLU A 84 17.85 5.48 23.78
C GLU A 84 18.78 6.34 22.92
N SER A 85 19.89 5.78 22.46
CA SER A 85 20.80 6.49 21.54
C SER A 85 20.12 6.84 20.23
N LEU A 86 19.25 5.95 19.71
CA LEU A 86 18.45 6.22 18.53
C LEU A 86 17.42 7.31 18.83
N GLN A 87 16.70 7.20 19.96
CA GLN A 87 15.67 8.14 20.36
C GLN A 87 16.19 9.57 20.51
N LEU A 88 17.39 9.74 21.08
CA LEU A 88 17.99 11.04 21.36
C LEU A 88 18.80 11.61 20.19
N SER A 89 18.98 10.87 19.10
CA SER A 89 19.79 11.30 17.96
C SER A 89 19.22 12.56 17.29
N PRO A 90 19.90 13.72 17.33
CA PRO A 90 19.39 14.97 16.75
C PRO A 90 19.17 14.86 15.23
N LYS A 91 20.06 14.13 14.54
CA LYS A 91 19.97 13.89 13.10
C LYS A 91 18.71 13.09 12.76
N ASN A 92 18.51 11.93 13.38
CA ASN A 92 17.37 11.07 13.07
C ASN A 92 16.05 11.78 13.40
N ARG A 93 16.00 12.52 14.51
CA ARG A 93 14.83 13.33 14.88
C ARG A 93 14.54 14.41 13.85
N ALA A 94 15.55 15.16 13.40
CA ALA A 94 15.37 16.18 12.38
C ALA A 94 14.85 15.60 11.05
N GLU A 95 15.44 14.49 10.61
CA GLU A 95 15.01 13.81 9.39
C GLU A 95 13.61 13.19 9.54
N ASN A 96 13.27 12.62 10.70
CA ASN A 96 11.93 12.09 10.96
C ASN A 96 10.89 13.22 10.93
N LEU A 97 11.17 14.36 11.57
CA LEU A 97 10.28 15.52 11.57
C LEU A 97 10.03 16.04 10.16
N MET A 98 11.08 16.14 9.34
CA MET A 98 10.96 16.53 7.93
C MET A 98 9.97 15.62 7.17
N ILE A 99 10.09 14.29 7.32
CA ILE A 99 9.18 13.36 6.64
C ILE A 99 7.76 13.41 7.22
N VAL A 100 7.61 13.60 8.53
CA VAL A 100 6.30 13.80 9.16
C VAL A 100 5.59 15.01 8.58
N ASP A 101 6.28 16.14 8.42
CA ASP A 101 5.69 17.35 7.86
C ASP A 101 5.27 17.17 6.40
N LEU A 102 6.08 16.50 5.58
CA LEU A 102 5.71 16.15 4.20
C LEU A 102 4.44 15.30 4.16
N LEU A 103 4.38 14.24 4.97
CA LEU A 103 3.22 13.34 4.98
C LEU A 103 1.97 14.02 5.54
N ARG A 104 2.11 14.90 6.54
CA ARG A 104 0.99 15.71 7.03
C ARG A 104 0.44 16.63 5.94
N ASN A 105 1.32 17.25 5.15
CA ASN A 105 0.92 18.07 4.02
C ASN A 105 0.18 17.22 2.97
N ASP A 106 0.71 16.06 2.61
CA ASP A 106 0.11 15.19 1.60
C ASP A 106 -1.26 14.66 2.04
N LEU A 107 -1.37 14.17 3.28
CA LEU A 107 -2.65 13.75 3.85
C LEU A 107 -3.63 14.92 3.98
N GLY A 108 -3.15 16.13 4.26
CA GLY A 108 -3.96 17.35 4.34
C GLY A 108 -4.73 17.67 3.04
N ARG A 109 -4.27 17.17 1.89
CA ARG A 109 -4.94 17.35 0.59
C ARG A 109 -6.14 16.43 0.40
N VAL A 110 -6.20 15.29 1.10
CA VAL A 110 -7.20 14.23 0.88
C VAL A 110 -8.03 13.90 2.13
N CYS A 111 -7.62 14.40 3.29
CA CYS A 111 -8.32 14.23 4.57
C CYS A 111 -9.19 15.44 4.92
N GLU A 112 -10.22 15.22 5.73
CA GLU A 112 -11.06 16.29 6.28
C GLU A 112 -10.18 17.34 6.99
N VAL A 113 -10.50 18.61 6.75
CA VAL A 113 -9.77 19.73 7.36
C VAL A 113 -9.76 19.57 8.89
N GLY A 114 -8.56 19.66 9.47
CA GLY A 114 -8.36 19.51 10.92
C GLY A 114 -8.36 18.06 11.43
N SER A 115 -8.61 17.05 10.60
CA SER A 115 -8.56 15.64 11.03
C SER A 115 -7.14 15.06 11.06
N VAL A 116 -6.20 15.64 10.29
CA VAL A 116 -4.83 15.16 10.20
C VAL A 116 -4.03 15.49 11.46
N HIS A 117 -3.53 14.47 12.14
CA HIS A 117 -2.76 14.61 13.37
C HIS A 117 -1.66 13.54 13.49
N VAL A 118 -0.63 13.84 14.27
CA VAL A 118 0.45 12.90 14.60
C VAL A 118 0.09 12.21 15.92
N SER A 119 -0.32 10.95 15.85
CA SER A 119 -0.74 10.20 17.05
C SER A 119 0.45 9.68 17.86
N LYS A 120 1.60 9.46 17.21
CA LYS A 120 2.87 9.10 17.84
C LYS A 120 4.00 9.80 17.09
N LEU A 121 4.85 10.55 17.80
CA LEU A 121 5.97 11.27 17.20
C LEU A 121 7.28 10.66 17.69
N MET A 122 8.11 10.17 16.76
CA MET A 122 9.44 9.61 17.04
C MET A 122 9.39 8.54 18.14
N ASP A 123 8.48 7.57 18.01
CA ASP A 123 8.37 6.42 18.92
C ASP A 123 9.41 5.36 18.54
N ILE A 124 10.02 4.69 19.53
CA ILE A 124 10.91 3.55 19.24
C ILE A 124 10.10 2.28 19.21
N GLU A 125 9.99 1.67 18.02
CA GLU A 125 9.41 0.35 17.84
C GLU A 125 10.53 -0.70 17.73
N SER A 126 10.50 -1.68 18.64
CA SER A 126 11.46 -2.77 18.70
C SER A 126 10.94 -4.00 17.96
N PHE A 127 11.67 -4.45 16.95
CA PHE A 127 11.43 -5.67 16.20
C PHE A 127 12.44 -6.75 16.61
N ALA A 128 12.32 -7.93 15.98
CA ALA A 128 13.16 -9.09 16.29
C ALA A 128 14.67 -8.77 16.21
N THR A 129 15.11 -7.97 15.23
CA THR A 129 16.54 -7.73 14.96
C THR A 129 16.94 -6.25 15.00
N VAL A 130 15.98 -5.32 14.95
CA VAL A 130 16.23 -3.87 14.97
C VAL A 130 15.27 -3.10 15.87
N HIS A 131 15.70 -1.93 16.33
CA HIS A 131 14.85 -0.83 16.81
C HIS A 131 14.71 0.19 15.68
N GLN A 132 13.52 0.79 15.54
CA GLN A 132 13.23 1.81 14.53
C GLN A 132 12.56 3.03 15.16
N MET A 133 12.92 4.22 14.71
CA MET A 133 12.21 5.45 15.08
C MET A 133 11.07 5.67 14.08
N VAL A 134 9.85 5.57 14.59
CA VAL A 134 8.61 5.56 13.82
C VAL A 134 7.71 6.70 14.28
N SER A 135 7.16 7.44 13.33
CA SER A 135 6.05 8.36 13.61
C SER A 135 4.77 7.80 13.03
N THR A 136 3.62 8.10 13.62
CA THR A 136 2.30 7.68 13.13
C THR A 136 1.45 8.90 12.85
N ILE A 137 1.03 9.06 11.60
CA ILE A 137 0.16 10.15 11.14
C ILE A 137 -1.19 9.56 10.75
N ARG A 138 -2.27 10.16 11.21
CA ARG A 138 -3.65 9.74 10.92
C ARG A 138 -4.48 10.89 10.42
N GLY A 139 -5.52 10.59 9.64
CA GLY A 139 -6.53 11.53 9.20
C GLY A 139 -7.83 10.81 8.82
N ARG A 140 -8.94 11.54 8.72
CA ARG A 140 -10.18 10.99 8.16
C ARG A 140 -10.27 11.37 6.70
N LEU A 141 -10.49 10.41 5.80
CA LEU A 141 -10.62 10.70 4.37
C LEU A 141 -11.82 11.60 4.09
N GLN A 142 -11.65 12.55 3.18
CA GLN A 142 -12.79 13.30 2.66
C GLN A 142 -13.69 12.36 1.85
N GLY A 143 -15.01 12.59 1.93
CA GLY A 143 -16.02 11.75 1.30
C GLY A 143 -16.08 11.79 -0.24
N HIS A 144 -15.01 12.18 -0.91
CA HIS A 144 -14.94 12.21 -2.36
C HIS A 144 -13.50 12.02 -2.83
N VAL A 145 -12.94 10.84 -2.57
CA VAL A 145 -11.79 10.36 -3.35
C VAL A 145 -12.36 9.32 -4.31
N GLU A 146 -12.59 9.72 -5.57
CA GLU A 146 -12.76 8.75 -6.67
C GLU A 146 -11.45 7.99 -6.80
N GLY A 147 -11.32 6.87 -6.09
CA GLY A 147 -10.53 5.77 -6.61
C GLY A 147 -11.22 5.35 -7.91
N THR A 148 -10.51 5.37 -9.03
CA THR A 148 -11.02 4.87 -10.30
C THR A 148 -11.38 3.40 -10.10
N THR A 149 -12.63 3.13 -9.71
CA THR A 149 -13.24 1.83 -9.93
C THR A 149 -13.35 1.71 -11.43
N ASP A 150 -12.43 0.95 -11.99
CA ASP A 150 -12.62 0.18 -13.20
C ASP A 150 -14.02 -0.45 -13.18
N ASN A 151 -14.95 0.22 -13.88
CA ASN A 151 -16.26 -0.31 -14.20
C ASN A 151 -16.10 -1.49 -15.16
N ASN A 152 -15.64 -2.63 -14.65
CA ASN A 152 -15.84 -3.91 -15.32
C ASN A 152 -15.90 -5.08 -14.32
N SER A 153 -17.15 -5.49 -14.05
CA SER A 153 -17.58 -6.85 -13.66
C SER A 153 -16.85 -7.58 -12.52
N GLY A 154 -17.56 -7.71 -11.38
CA GLY A 154 -17.69 -8.99 -10.68
C GLY A 154 -16.65 -9.32 -9.60
N ALA A 155 -17.19 -9.54 -8.38
CA ALA A 155 -16.62 -10.33 -7.29
C ALA A 155 -15.36 -9.77 -6.58
N GLY A 156 -15.63 -9.03 -5.49
CA GLY A 156 -15.05 -9.20 -4.15
C GLY A 156 -13.60 -9.67 -4.03
N ALA A 157 -12.69 -8.71 -3.90
CA ALA A 157 -11.63 -8.67 -2.88
C ALA A 157 -10.87 -7.35 -3.09
N VAL A 158 -10.94 -6.44 -2.12
CA VAL A 158 -10.05 -5.28 -2.08
C VAL A 158 -8.86 -5.69 -1.23
N ASP A 159 -7.85 -6.26 -1.89
CA ASP A 159 -6.48 -6.35 -1.37
C ASP A 159 -5.70 -5.13 -1.87
N VAL A 160 -4.93 -4.51 -0.97
CA VAL A 160 -3.99 -3.40 -1.25
C VAL A 160 -2.58 -3.96 -1.37
#